data_AF-A0A961P9H5-F1
#
_entry.id   AF-A0A961P9H5-F1
#
_cell.length_a   1.000
_cell.length_b   1.000
_cell.length_c   1.000
_cell.angle_alpha   90.00
_cell.angle_beta   90.00
_cell.angle_gamma   90.00
#
_symmetry.space_group_name_H-M   'P 1'
#
loop_
_entity.id
_entity.type
_entity.pdbx_description
1 polymer ?
#
loop_
_entity_poly.entity_id
_entity_poly.type
_entity_poly.pdbx_seq_one_letter_code
_entity_poly.pdbx_strand_id
1 'polypeptide(L)' 'MAKDQLRNPKSFEHIETRVWPVNPEGRHTIMMTFRAENGFGGLDVEQAVGFYDHESCAPTLERFKE' A
#
# COMPACT_ATOMS: atom_id res chain seq x y z
N MET A 1 3.44 4.48 5.60
CA MET A 1 4.91 4.53 5.74
C MET A 1 5.57 4.84 4.40
N ALA A 2 6.39 5.90 4.33
CA ALA A 2 7.36 6.07 3.24
C ALA A 2 8.70 5.47 3.69
N LYS A 3 9.32 4.60 2.88
CA LYS A 3 10.56 3.87 3.24
C LYS A 3 11.68 4.81 3.72
N ASP A 4 11.75 6.00 3.13
CA ASP A 4 12.77 7.01 3.43
C ASP A 4 12.58 7.71 4.78
N GLN A 5 11.41 7.52 5.42
CA GLN A 5 11.10 8.07 6.75
C GLN A 5 11.33 7.05 7.87
N LEU A 6 11.69 5.81 7.55
CA LEU A 6 11.91 4.75 8.54
C LEU A 6 13.26 4.92 9.24
N ARG A 7 13.30 4.66 10.55
CA ARG A 7 14.55 4.69 11.33
C ARG A 7 15.52 3.57 10.92
N ASN A 8 15.00 2.41 10.54
CA ASN A 8 15.76 1.33 9.92
C ASN A 8 15.15 0.98 8.55
N PRO A 9 15.58 1.64 7.46
CA PRO A 9 15.02 1.40 6.12
C PRO A 9 15.25 -0.02 5.58
N LYS A 10 16.23 -0.76 6.13
CA LYS A 10 16.51 -2.15 5.73
C LYS A 10 15.51 -3.15 6.30
N SER A 11 14.76 -2.76 7.34
CA SER A 11 13.70 -3.60 7.94
C SER A 11 12.40 -3.60 7.12
N PHE A 12 12.28 -2.71 6.12
CA PHE A 12 11.08 -2.62 5.29
C PHE A 12 10.90 -3.85 4.42
N GLU A 13 9.75 -4.49 4.56
CA GLU A 13 9.41 -5.71 3.84
C GLU A 13 7.99 -5.64 3.29
N HIS A 14 7.83 -6.00 2.02
CA HIS A 14 6.52 -6.25 1.43
C HIS A 14 6.06 -7.66 1.78
N ILE A 15 4.90 -7.78 2.40
CA ILE A 15 4.34 -9.06 2.84
C ILE A 15 3.40 -9.64 1.80
N GLU A 16 2.48 -8.84 1.28
CA GLU A 16 1.39 -9.34 0.46
C GLU A 16 0.80 -8.26 -0.43
N THR A 17 0.43 -8.65 -1.65
CA THR A 17 -0.47 -7.87 -2.51
C THR A 17 -1.75 -8.68 -2.75
N ARG A 18 -2.90 -8.05 -2.53
CA ARG A 18 -4.23 -8.60 -2.88
C ARG A 18 -4.91 -7.68 -3.88
N VAL A 19 -5.58 -8.29 -4.85
CA VAL A 19 -6.36 -7.59 -5.86
C VAL A 19 -7.76 -8.17 -5.87
N TRP A 20 -8.77 -7.30 -5.83
CA TRP A 20 -10.17 -7.69 -5.95
C TRP A 20 -10.63 -7.65 -7.41
N PRO A 21 -11.70 -8.40 -7.76
CA PRO A 21 -12.38 -8.25 -9.04
C PRO A 21 -12.77 -6.80 -9.34
N VAL A 22 -13.04 -6.52 -10.61
CA VAL A 22 -13.51 -5.20 -11.05
C VAL A 22 -14.78 -4.80 -10.30
N ASN A 23 -14.80 -3.58 -9.77
CA ASN A 23 -15.95 -3.00 -9.09
C ASN A 23 -16.93 -2.35 -10.09
N PRO A 24 -18.13 -1.91 -9.65
CA PRO A 24 -19.09 -1.25 -10.54
C PRO A 24 -18.58 0.02 -11.23
N GLU A 25 -17.54 0.65 -10.68
CA GLU A 25 -16.87 1.82 -11.25
C GLU A 25 -15.81 1.47 -12.32
N GLY A 26 -15.68 0.19 -12.67
CA GLY A 26 -14.73 -0.28 -13.70
C GLY A 26 -13.28 -0.37 -13.20
N ARG A 27 -13.04 -0.47 -11.89
CA ARG A 27 -11.70 -0.44 -11.29
C ARG A 27 -11.41 -1.68 -10.46
N HIS A 28 -10.15 -2.08 -10.44
CA HIS A 28 -9.63 -3.01 -9.45
C HIS A 28 -9.26 -2.26 -8.17
N THR A 29 -9.56 -2.86 -7.02
CA THR A 29 -8.97 -2.46 -5.73
C THR A 29 -7.72 -3.28 -5.51
N ILE A 30 -6.62 -2.62 -5.16
CA ILE A 30 -5.36 -3.25 -4.76
C ILE A 30 -5.04 -2.87 -3.32
N MET A 31 -4.65 -3.87 -2.52
CA MET A 31 -4.16 -3.66 -1.16
C MET A 31 -2.79 -4.32 -1.03
N MET A 32 -1.82 -3.54 -0.56
CA MET A 32 -0.47 -4.01 -0.27
C MET A 32 -0.22 -3.92 1.22
N THR A 33 0.25 -5.00 1.82
CA THR A 33 0.64 -5.05 3.24
C THR A 33 2.15 -5.01 3.34
N PHE A 34 2.65 -4.14 4.22
CA PHE A 34 4.07 -3.96 4.51
C PHE A 34 4.33 -4.07 5.99
N ARG A 35 5.56 -4.41 6.36
CA ARG A 35 6.05 -4.29 7.74
C ARG A 35 7.41 -3.62 7.81
N ALA A 36 7.71 -2.99 8.93
CA ALA A 36 9.02 -2.42 9.23
C ALA A 36 9.24 -2.33 10.74
N GLU A 37 10.51 -2.23 11.16
CA GLU A 37 10.84 -1.90 12.55
C GLU A 37 10.51 -0.44 12.87
N ASN A 38 9.88 -0.23 14.02
CA ASN A 38 9.56 1.08 14.55
C ASN A 38 10.67 1.66 15.45
N GLY A 39 10.46 2.89 15.92
CA GLY A 39 11.45 3.60 16.76
C GLY A 39 11.74 2.94 18.11
N PHE A 40 10.89 2.02 18.56
CA PHE A 40 10.97 1.34 19.85
C PHE A 40 11.49 -0.10 19.76
N GLY A 41 11.85 -0.56 18.55
CA GLY A 41 12.33 -1.92 18.31
C GLY A 41 11.22 -2.97 18.13
N GLY A 42 9.96 -2.54 18.00
CA GLY A 42 8.84 -3.39 17.59
C GLY A 42 8.68 -3.43 16.07
N LEU A 43 7.81 -4.30 15.58
CA LEU A 43 7.43 -4.37 14.16
C LEU A 43 6.05 -3.73 13.97
N ASP A 44 6.00 -2.71 13.11
CA ASP A 44 4.75 -2.11 12.64
C ASP A 44 4.32 -2.80 11.34
N VAL A 45 3.01 -3.02 11.18
CA VAL A 45 2.38 -3.54 9.97
C VAL A 45 1.39 -2.51 9.47
N GLU A 46 1.50 -2.11 8.20
CA GLU A 46 0.58 -1.17 7.57
C GLU A 46 0.09 -1.66 6.22
N GLN A 47 -1.05 -1.10 5.80
CA GLN A 47 -1.68 -1.40 4.52
C GLN A 47 -1.74 -0.13 3.66
N ALA A 48 -1.35 -0.25 2.40
CA ALA A 48 -1.61 0.75 1.37
C ALA A 48 -2.72 0.23 0.47
N VAL A 49 -3.78 1.03 0.30
CA VAL A 49 -4.91 0.72 -0.57
C VAL A 49 -4.90 1.67 -1.75
N GLY A 50 -5.18 1.15 -2.95
CA GLY A 50 -5.29 1.95 -4.16
C GLY A 50 -6.27 1.33 -5.15
N PHE A 51 -6.46 2.04 -6.26
CA PHE A 51 -7.33 1.62 -7.35
C PHE A 51 -6.64 1.82 -8.70
N TYR A 52 -6.90 0.93 -9.65
CA TYR A 52 -6.52 1.11 -11.04
C TYR A 52 -7.66 0.69 -11.98
N ASP A 53 -7.76 1.37 -13.10
CA ASP A 53 -8.77 1.12 -14.12
C ASP A 53 -8.60 -0.28 -14.77
N HIS A 54 -9.70 -0.98 -15.02
CA HIS A 54 -9.69 -2.34 -15.55
C HIS A 54 -9.10 -2.43 -16.97
N GLU A 55 -9.39 -1.46 -17.82
CA GLU A 55 -9.04 -1.49 -19.24
C GLU A 55 -7.67 -0.85 -19.50
N SER A 56 -7.41 0.29 -18.87
CA SER A 56 -6.23 1.12 -19.13
C SER A 56 -5.09 0.92 -18.12
N CYS A 57 -5.33 0.18 -17.02
CA CYS A 57 -4.42 0.06 -15.89
C CYS A 57 -4.00 1.41 -15.26
N ALA A 58 -4.69 2.50 -15.59
CA ALA A 58 -4.37 3.83 -15.08
C ALA A 58 -4.68 3.89 -13.57
N PRO A 59 -3.74 4.33 -12.73
CA PRO A 59 -3.98 4.43 -11.29
C PRO A 59 -4.90 5.61 -10.97
N THR A 60 -5.80 5.43 -10.00
CA THR A 60 -6.54 6.54 -9.39
C THR A 60 -5.71 7.10 -8.25
N LEU A 61 -5.19 8.33 -8.41
CA LEU A 61 -4.46 9.02 -7.37
C LEU A 61 -5.44 9.70 -6.39
N GLU A 62 -5.90 8.97 -5.38
CA GLU A 62 -6.58 9.60 -4.25
C GLU A 62 -5.53 10.10 -3.26
N ARG A 63 -5.30 11.41 -3.20
CA ARG A 63 -4.52 11.99 -2.11
C ARG A 63 -5.35 11.91 -0.84
N PHE A 64 -4.90 11.15 0.15
CA PHE A 64 -5.42 11.26 1.50
C PHE A 64 -5.21 12.70 1.99
N LYS A 65 -6.31 13.41 2.30
CA LYS A 65 -6.23 14.70 3.00
C LYS A 65 -5.72 14.43 4.41
N GLU A 66 -4.72 15.22 4.81
CA GLU A 66 -4.17 15.29 6.17
C GLU A 66 -5.24 15.58 7.23
#